data_AF-A0A968JG59-F1
#
_entry.id   AF-A0A968JG59-F1
#
_cell.length_a   1.000
_cell.length_b   1.000
_cell.length_c   1.000
_cell.angle_alpha   90.00
_cell.angle_beta   90.00
_cell.angle_gamma   90.00
#
_symmetry.space_group_name_H-M   'P 1'
#
loop_
_entity.id
_entity.type
_entity.pdbx_description
1 polymer ?
#
loop_
_entity_poly.entity_id
_entity_poly.type
_entity_poly.pdbx_seq_one_letter_code
_entity_poly.pdbx_strand_id
1 'polypeptide(L)'
;MLDVVDIPCAGDGNGEVLAAPSGGASTNYRFSWSFDSTLNISAVSNLAPGSYTLSVRDDNNCIVTKPFEITEPEPLEASFEILPFSEQQAGRC
;
A
#
# COMPACT_ATOMS: atom_id res chain seq x y z
N MET A 1 16.48 8.66 -2.91
CA MET A 1 15.34 8.26 -3.75
C MET A 1 14.38 7.40 -2.93
N LEU A 2 13.08 7.53 -3.18
CA LEU A 2 12.05 6.64 -2.64
C LEU A 2 11.36 6.01 -3.85
N ASP A 3 11.29 4.69 -3.87
CA ASP A 3 10.65 3.89 -4.92
C ASP A 3 9.44 3.19 -4.29
N VAL A 4 8.28 3.30 -4.95
CA VAL A 4 6.99 2.80 -4.42
C VAL A 4 6.37 1.96 -5.51
N VAL A 5 5.93 0.76 -5.14
CA VAL A 5 5.25 -0.19 -6.02
C VAL A 5 3.82 -0.38 -5.51
N ASP A 6 2.87 -0.02 -6.37
CA ASP A 6 1.44 -0.17 -6.11
C ASP A 6 0.97 -1.64 -6.12
N ILE A 7 -0.20 -1.88 -5.54
CA ILE A 7 -0.78 -3.22 -5.43
C ILE A 7 -1.39 -3.61 -6.79
N PRO A 8 -1.01 -4.74 -7.40
CA PRO A 8 -1.46 -5.11 -8.73
C PRO A 8 -2.92 -5.61 -8.79
N CYS A 9 -3.44 -6.16 -7.67
CA CYS A 9 -4.76 -6.77 -7.59
C CYS A 9 -5.50 -6.25 -6.34
N ALA A 10 -6.79 -5.94 -6.49
CA ALA A 10 -7.60 -5.48 -5.37
C ALA A 10 -7.60 -6.52 -4.23
N GLY A 11 -7.23 -6.10 -3.02
CA GLY A 11 -7.26 -6.93 -1.82
C GLY A 11 -6.05 -7.86 -1.60
N ASP A 12 -5.04 -7.85 -2.48
CA ASP A 12 -3.83 -8.67 -2.30
C ASP A 12 -2.92 -8.11 -1.19
N GLY A 13 -2.91 -6.78 -0.98
CA GLY A 13 -2.12 -6.14 0.07
C GLY A 13 -0.60 -6.21 -0.15
N ASN A 14 -0.15 -6.42 -1.39
CA ASN A 14 1.26 -6.64 -1.74
C ASN A 14 2.02 -5.37 -2.11
N GLY A 15 1.69 -4.21 -1.52
CA GLY A 15 2.39 -2.97 -1.79
C GLY A 15 3.84 -3.02 -1.31
N GLU A 16 4.77 -2.43 -2.05
CA GLU A 16 6.19 -2.42 -1.70
C GLU A 16 6.76 -1.00 -1.74
N VAL A 17 7.72 -0.74 -0.85
CA VAL A 17 8.44 0.53 -0.81
C VAL A 17 9.92 0.29 -0.53
N LEU A 18 10.77 0.98 -1.29
CA LEU A 18 12.23 0.95 -1.15
C LEU A 18 12.77 2.37 -0.96
N ALA A 19 13.36 2.60 0.21
CA ALA A 19 14.07 3.82 0.55
C ALA A 19 15.56 3.68 0.24
N ALA A 20 16.05 4.44 -0.75
CA ALA A 20 17.46 4.52 -1.12
C ALA A 20 18.00 5.94 -0.90
N PRO A 21 18.32 6.35 0.35
CA PRO A 21 18.91 7.65 0.61
C PRO A 21 20.25 7.77 -0.13
N SER A 22 20.46 8.89 -0.82
CA SER A 22 21.64 9.17 -1.62
C SER A 22 22.13 10.58 -1.32
N GLY A 23 23.44 10.76 -1.12
CA GLY A 23 24.05 12.09 -1.00
C GLY A 23 24.24 12.63 0.42
N GLY A 24 24.11 11.80 1.46
CA GLY A 24 24.57 12.13 2.82
C GLY A 24 25.93 11.52 3.11
N ALA A 25 26.79 12.23 3.85
CA ALA A 25 28.08 11.72 4.34
C ALA A 25 27.92 10.68 5.47
N SER A 26 26.68 10.33 5.84
CA SER A 26 26.38 9.37 6.90
C SER A 26 26.29 7.95 6.36
N THR A 27 26.94 7.05 7.09
CA THR A 27 26.91 5.61 6.84
C THR A 27 25.70 4.95 7.52
N ASN A 28 25.12 5.59 8.55
CA ASN A 28 23.96 5.09 9.27
C ASN A 28 22.75 5.99 9.06
N TYR A 29 21.74 5.45 8.38
CA TYR A 29 20.42 6.06 8.29
C TYR A 29 19.48 5.33 9.25
N ARG A 30 18.69 6.10 10.00
CA ARG A 30 17.59 5.57 10.81
C ARG A 30 16.28 5.84 10.10
N PHE A 31 15.60 4.77 9.72
CA PHE A 31 14.28 4.82 9.10
C PHE A 31 13.20 4.79 10.18
N SER A 32 12.14 5.56 9.98
CA SER A 32 10.93 5.54 10.80
C SER A 32 9.73 5.69 9.89
N TRP A 33 8.85 4.70 9.93
CA TRP A 33 7.68 4.63 9.07
C TRP A 33 6.43 5.05 9.84
N SER A 34 5.48 5.71 9.17
CA SER A 34 4.23 6.16 9.81
C SER A 34 3.35 5.02 10.31
N PHE A 35 3.44 3.84 9.70
CA PHE A 35 2.72 2.63 10.11
C PHE A 35 3.44 1.83 11.20
N ASP A 36 4.77 1.91 11.25
CA ASP A 36 5.60 1.29 12.29
C ASP A 36 6.86 2.13 12.56
N SER A 37 6.81 2.88 13.66
CA SER A 37 7.92 3.75 14.07
C SER A 37 9.15 3.00 14.60
N THR A 38 9.02 1.72 14.93
CA THR A 38 10.11 0.87 15.45
C THR A 38 10.88 0.18 14.33
N LEU A 39 10.28 0.11 13.15
CA LEU A 39 10.84 -0.54 11.97
C LEU A 39 11.96 0.32 11.38
N ASN A 40 13.20 -0.17 11.44
CA ASN A 40 14.39 0.53 10.93
C ASN A 40 15.03 -0.27 9.80
N ILE A 41 14.29 -0.45 8.72
CA ILE A 41 14.73 -1.11 7.49
C ILE A 41 14.41 -0.21 6.28
N SER A 42 15.19 -0.36 5.22
CA SER A 42 15.07 0.44 4.00
C SER A 42 13.99 -0.07 3.05
N ALA A 43 13.62 -1.34 3.11
CA ALA A 43 12.63 -1.96 2.24
C ALA A 43 11.50 -2.57 3.08
N VAL A 44 10.25 -2.27 2.71
CA VAL A 44 9.07 -2.82 3.37
C VAL A 44 8.11 -3.32 2.29
N SER A 45 7.59 -4.52 2.50
CA SER A 45 6.61 -5.17 1.62
C SER A 45 5.35 -5.53 2.41
N ASN A 46 4.30 -5.94 1.71
CA ASN A 46 2.99 -6.27 2.28
C ASN A 46 2.29 -5.04 2.91
N LEU A 47 2.42 -3.88 2.27
CA LEU A 47 1.71 -2.69 2.68
C LEU A 47 0.31 -2.66 2.06
N ALA A 48 -0.68 -2.34 2.90
CA ALA A 48 -2.05 -2.09 2.48
C ALA A 48 -2.14 -0.79 1.65
N PRO A 49 -3.22 -0.59 0.88
CA PRO A 49 -3.44 0.69 0.22
C PRO A 49 -3.64 1.80 1.27
N GLY A 50 -3.03 2.95 1.04
CA GLY A 50 -3.11 4.09 1.94
C GLY A 50 -1.97 5.08 1.79
N SER A 51 -2.13 6.21 2.49
CA SER A 51 -1.10 7.25 2.56
C SER A 51 -0.14 6.99 3.71
N TYR A 52 1.15 6.99 3.41
CA TYR A 52 2.22 6.73 4.35
C TYR A 52 3.26 7.83 4.34
N THR A 53 4.10 7.84 5.37
CA THR A 53 5.19 8.81 5.48
C THR A 53 6.43 8.13 6.01
N LEU A 54 7.54 8.31 5.30
CA LEU A 54 8.86 7.89 5.73
C LEU A 54 9.61 9.08 6.30
N SER A 55 10.17 8.93 7.50
CA SER A 55 11.15 9.86 8.06
C SER A 55 12.50 9.18 8.17
N VAL A 56 13.51 9.76 7.54
CA VAL A 56 14.89 9.28 7.59
C VAL A 56 15.72 10.28 8.38
N ARG A 57 16.43 9.79 9.40
CA ARG A 57 17.36 10.58 10.19
C ARG A 57 18.79 10.10 10.00
N ASP A 58 19.71 11.02 9.73
CA ASP A 58 21.15 10.73 9.63
C ASP A 58 21.88 11.00 10.96
N ASP A 59 23.18 10.68 11.00
CA ASP A 59 24.05 10.86 12.17
C ASP A 59 24.23 12.33 12.59
N ASN A 60 24.04 13.29 11.67
CA ASN A 60 24.08 14.73 11.96
C ASN A 60 22.73 15.29 12.43
N ASN A 61 21.78 14.42 12.79
CA ASN A 61 20.43 14.77 13.21
C ASN A 61 19.58 15.50 12.14
N CYS A 62 19.92 15.47 10.86
CA CYS A 62 19.00 15.97 9.85
C CYS A 62 17.89 14.95 9.65
N ILE A 63 16.65 15.43 9.53
CA ILE A 63 15.47 14.60 9.34
C ILE A 63 14.87 14.98 8.00
N VAL A 64 14.75 13.99 7.12
CA VAL A 64 14.07 14.13 5.83
C VAL A 64 12.79 13.31 5.89
N THR A 65 11.67 13.98 5.70
CA THR A 65 10.36 13.34 5.64
C THR A 65 9.87 13.31 4.20
N LYS A 66 9.39 12.14 3.76
CA LYS A 66 8.84 11.90 2.44
C LYS A 66 7.47 11.23 2.55
N PRO A 67 6.38 11.92 2.17
CA PRO A 67 5.09 11.28 2.02
C PRO A 67 5.06 10.43 0.75
N PHE A 68 4.30 9.34 0.79
CA PHE A 68 4.02 8.49 -0.36
C PHE A 68 2.65 7.84 -0.19
N GLU A 69 2.12 7.29 -1.27
CA GLU A 69 0.83 6.61 -1.27
C GLU A 69 0.98 5.27 -1.99
N ILE A 70 0.26 4.26 -1.50
CA ILE A 70 0.13 2.96 -2.13
C ILE A 70 -1.32 2.84 -2.57
N THR A 71 -1.53 2.62 -3.86
CA THR A 71 -2.85 2.46 -4.46
C THR A 71 -3.10 1.02 -4.87
N GLU A 72 -4.38 0.65 -4.97
CA GLU A 72 -4.82 -0.62 -5.53
C GLU A 72 -5.94 -0.37 -6.55
N PRO A 73 -6.13 -1.27 -7.54
CA PRO A 73 -7.23 -1.12 -8.50
C PRO A 73 -8.60 -1.31 -7.83
N GLU A 74 -9.64 -0.71 -8.42
CA GLU A 74 -11.02 -0.96 -7.98
C GLU A 74 -11.37 -2.45 -8.08
N PRO A 75 -12.07 -3.01 -7.09
CA PRO A 75 -12.50 -4.40 -7.14
C PRO A 75 -13.50 -4.61 -8.29
N LEU A 76 -13.42 -5.78 -8.93
CA LEU A 76 -14.41 -6.17 -9.94
C LEU A 76 -15.74 -6.47 -9.26
N GLU A 77 -16.70 -5.56 -9.35
CA GLU A 77 -18.07 -5.82 -8.93
C GLU A 77 -18.81 -6.62 -10.01
N ALA A 78 -19.01 -7.92 -9.75
CA ALA A 78 -19.92 -8.73 -10.55
C ALA A 78 -21.36 -8.43 -10.15
N SER A 79 -22.02 -7.51 -10.87
CA SER A 79 -23.47 -7.35 -10.79
C SER A 79 -24.14 -8.52 -11.51
N PHE A 80 -24.67 -9.47 -10.76
CA PHE A 80 -25.55 -10.49 -11.31
C PHE A 80 -27.00 -9.97 -11.20
N GLU A 81 -27.54 -9.49 -12.31
CA GLU A 81 -28.96 -9.20 -12.41
C GLU A 81 -29.70 -10.53 -12.51
N ILE A 82 -30.15 -11.05 -11.35
CA ILE A 82 -31.24 -12.02 -11.34
C ILE A 82 -32.46 -11.31 -11.91
N LEU A 83 -32.75 -11.50 -13.19
CA LEU A 83 -34.10 -11.29 -13.68
C LEU A 83 -34.98 -12.19 -12.80
N PRO A 84 -35.84 -11.63 -11.93
CA PRO A 84 -36.73 -12.46 -11.14
C PRO A 84 -37.53 -13.24 -12.15
N PHE A 85 -37.32 -14.55 -12.16
CA PHE A 85 -38.15 -15.47 -12.91
C PHE A 85 -39.53 -15.38 -12.27
N SER A 86 -40.35 -14.47 -12.79
CA SER A 86 -41.76 -14.41 -12.49
C SER A 86 -42.31 -15.80 -12.78
N GLU A 87 -42.62 -16.54 -11.71
CA GLU A 87 -43.51 -17.68 -11.65
C GLU A 87 -43.83 -18.30 -13.02
N GLN A 88 -42.98 -19.18 -13.57
CA GLN A 88 -43.51 -20.20 -14.48
C GLN A 88 -44.16 -21.29 -13.62
N GLN A 89 -45.38 -20.96 -13.21
CA GLN A 89 -46.51 -21.85 -13.01
C GLN A 89 -46.27 -23.06 -12.11
N ALA A 90 -46.38 -22.82 -10.81
CA ALA A 90 -46.93 -23.82 -9.91
C ALA A 90 -48.29 -24.29 -10.45
N GLY A 91 -48.42 -25.60 -10.68
CA GLY A 91 -49.66 -26.36 -10.64
C GLY A 91 -50.88 -25.81 -11.40
N ARG A 92 -51.16 -26.38 -12.58
CA ARG A 92 -52.54 -26.62 -13.01
C ARG A 92 -52.65 -28.07 -13.48
N CYS A 93 -53.40 -28.84 -12.69
CA CYS A 93 -54.00 -30.17 -12.88
C CYS A 93 -53.30 -31.17 -13.79
#